data_AF-A0A2E0V5W0-F1
#
_entry.id   AF-A0A2E0V5W0-F1
#
_cell.length_a   1.000
_cell.length_b   1.000
_cell.length_c   1.000
_cell.angle_alpha   90.00
_cell.angle_beta   90.00
_cell.angle_gamma   90.00
#
_symmetry.space_group_name_H-M   'P 1'
#
loop_
_entity.id
_entity.type
_entity.pdbx_description
1 polymer ?
#
loop_
_entity_poly.entity_id
_entity_poly.type
_entity_poly.pdbx_seq_one_letter_code
_entity_poly.pdbx_strand_id
1 'polypeptide(L)'
;MTSSTSTLTPSSSSKKDSTCAHFRSLLLIAKDKVTCSLQCRGYPSPMSAPPVALTIAGSDCSAGAGIQADLKTFSLLGVHGLTAMTAIVSETPREVHDTHPLPPALLRKQVEILLQAYPVASVKTGLLGTAEHVAVVAELLEGSGIPLVVDPVLSSSTGTQFASDKVISAYRERLLPLASLLTPNLPEAQRLLGERMGPELSDEQIPLDAAGRLGREAGTPVLLTGGHNSRNSHQATDILYDNGKVTSFSGPWIDLPSTHGTGCTYSAAITGFLARGVELHDAIAKAKSLVTSSLKKSYKWPKDTEQLELRALNLLSPEERK
;
A
#
# COMPACT_ATOMS: atom_id res chain seq x y z
N MET A 1 -71.72 -6.86 6.21
CA MET A 1 -72.17 -5.48 6.53
C MET A 1 -70.94 -4.60 6.45
N THR A 2 -70.65 -4.08 5.25
CA THR A 2 -70.77 -2.64 4.87
C THR A 2 -69.80 -1.77 5.69
N SER A 3 -68.59 -1.51 5.19
CA SER A 3 -68.23 -0.37 4.31
C SER A 3 -68.32 0.99 4.99
N SER A 4 -67.20 1.72 5.07
CA SER A 4 -67.14 3.13 4.66
C SER A 4 -65.74 3.71 4.86
N THR A 5 -65.09 3.98 3.74
CA THR A 5 -64.13 5.06 3.52
C THR A 5 -64.76 6.42 3.85
N SER A 6 -63.98 7.35 4.41
CA SER A 6 -64.19 8.79 4.18
C SER A 6 -62.87 9.54 4.20
N THR A 7 -62.41 9.90 3.01
CA THR A 7 -61.50 11.00 2.71
C THR A 7 -62.18 12.35 2.98
N LEU A 8 -61.50 13.26 3.68
CA LEU A 8 -61.77 14.70 3.63
C LEU A 8 -60.44 15.47 3.75
N THR A 9 -60.03 16.11 2.66
CA THR A 9 -59.19 17.31 2.60
C THR A 9 -60.12 18.51 2.26
N PRO A 10 -59.65 19.77 2.18
CA PRO A 10 -58.64 20.52 2.94
C PRO A 10 -59.25 21.81 3.57
N SER A 11 -58.52 22.52 4.43
CA SER A 11 -58.76 23.96 4.57
C SER A 11 -57.48 24.74 4.83
N SER A 12 -57.31 25.77 4.01
CA SER A 12 -56.25 26.76 4.01
C SER A 12 -56.51 27.84 5.05
N SER A 13 -55.50 28.19 5.86
CA SER A 13 -55.32 29.58 6.28
C SER A 13 -53.88 29.83 6.73
N SER A 14 -53.27 30.76 6.03
CA SER A 14 -51.97 31.39 6.24
C SER A 14 -51.60 31.67 7.70
N LYS A 15 -50.41 31.23 8.11
CA LYS A 15 -49.50 32.08 8.89
C LYS A 15 -48.08 31.94 8.32
N LYS A 16 -47.60 33.08 7.82
CA LYS A 16 -46.19 33.37 7.57
C LYS A 16 -45.43 33.25 8.90
N ASP A 17 -44.22 32.72 8.84
CA ASP A 17 -43.01 33.07 9.62
C ASP A 17 -41.94 32.00 9.30
N SER A 18 -41.11 32.22 8.28
CA SER A 18 -39.79 32.85 8.43
C SER A 18 -38.85 32.13 9.41
N THR A 19 -38.24 31.03 8.98
CA THR A 19 -36.90 30.58 9.46
C THR A 19 -36.30 29.57 8.49
N CYS A 20 -35.75 30.07 7.39
CA CYS A 20 -34.73 29.40 6.59
C CYS A 20 -33.57 30.38 6.43
N ALA A 21 -32.72 30.46 7.46
CA ALA A 21 -31.44 31.18 7.45
C ALA A 21 -30.68 30.81 8.73
N HIS A 22 -30.12 29.59 8.78
CA HIS A 22 -29.07 29.21 9.74
C HIS A 22 -27.93 28.52 8.98
N PHE A 23 -27.45 29.22 7.94
CA PHE A 23 -26.16 28.97 7.31
C PHE A 23 -25.46 30.33 7.20
N ARG A 24 -24.22 30.39 7.70
CA ARG A 24 -23.33 31.56 7.78
C ARG A 24 -23.69 32.60 8.85
N SER A 25 -23.06 32.47 10.03
CA SER A 25 -22.39 33.57 10.74
C SER A 25 -21.90 33.08 12.10
N LEU A 26 -20.65 32.63 12.17
CA LEU A 26 -19.84 32.57 13.40
C LEU A 26 -18.38 32.29 13.04
N LEU A 27 -17.80 33.22 12.26
CA LEU A 27 -16.36 33.33 12.09
C LEU A 27 -16.02 34.81 12.09
N LEU A 28 -16.01 35.42 13.28
CA LEU A 28 -15.47 36.75 13.55
C LEU A 28 -15.33 36.90 15.06
N ILE A 29 -14.20 37.51 15.47
CA ILE A 29 -13.70 37.75 16.85
C ILE A 29 -12.82 36.57 17.33
N ALA A 30 -11.50 36.68 17.55
CA ALA A 30 -10.67 37.83 17.91
C ALA A 30 -9.33 37.84 17.14
N LYS A 31 -9.00 39.01 16.59
CA LYS A 31 -7.62 39.42 16.28
C LYS A 31 -7.07 40.07 17.54
N ASP A 32 -6.36 39.34 18.38
CA ASP A 32 -5.49 39.94 19.39
C ASP A 32 -4.05 39.49 19.16
N LYS A 33 -3.25 40.46 18.73
CA LYS A 33 -1.80 40.39 18.67
C LYS A 33 -1.28 40.31 20.10
N VAL A 34 -0.98 39.11 20.58
CA VAL A 34 -0.02 38.95 21.67
C VAL A 34 1.37 38.95 21.04
N THR A 35 2.02 40.11 21.04
CA THR A 35 3.47 40.21 20.80
C THR A 35 4.19 39.59 21.99
N CYS A 36 4.49 38.30 21.90
CA CYS A 36 5.43 37.64 22.78
C CYS A 36 6.85 38.04 22.36
N SER A 37 7.37 39.11 22.97
CA SER A 37 8.77 39.50 22.87
C SER A 37 9.61 38.64 23.80
N LEU A 38 9.82 37.38 23.43
CA LEU A 38 10.87 36.54 23.99
C LEU A 38 11.80 36.18 22.83
N GLN A 39 12.97 36.81 22.81
CA GLN A 39 14.10 36.40 21.99
C GLN A 39 14.56 35.02 22.45
N CYS A 40 13.89 33.98 21.94
CA CYS A 40 14.38 32.62 22.02
C CYS A 40 15.60 32.51 21.10
N ARG A 41 16.79 32.60 21.70
CA ARG A 41 18.06 32.25 21.08
C ARG A 41 17.98 30.82 20.54
N GLY A 42 18.15 30.66 19.23
CA GLY A 42 18.69 29.43 18.62
C GLY A 42 17.82 28.17 18.66
N TYR A 43 16.53 28.25 18.33
CA TYR A 43 15.80 27.04 17.90
C TYR A 43 15.97 26.85 16.39
N PRO A 44 16.31 25.64 15.90
CA PRO A 44 16.26 25.35 14.48
C PRO A 44 14.85 25.68 13.96
N SER A 45 14.78 26.25 12.76
CA SER A 45 13.54 26.47 12.01
C SER A 45 12.58 25.27 12.17
N PRO A 46 11.26 25.46 12.27
CA PRO A 46 10.33 24.35 12.45
C PRO A 46 10.62 23.30 11.37
N MET A 47 11.07 22.13 11.79
CA MET A 47 11.18 20.98 10.90
C MET A 47 9.80 20.82 10.26
N SER A 48 9.72 20.82 8.93
CA SER A 48 8.48 20.54 8.23
C SER A 48 7.87 19.28 8.83
N ALA A 49 6.56 19.27 9.09
CA ALA A 49 5.87 18.09 9.60
C ALA A 49 6.25 16.85 8.75
N PRO A 50 6.46 15.67 9.37
CA PRO A 50 6.87 14.49 8.62
C PRO A 50 5.81 14.16 7.55
N PRO A 51 6.22 13.77 6.33
CA PRO A 51 5.28 13.35 5.30
C PRO A 51 4.47 12.15 5.80
N VAL A 52 3.24 12.03 5.31
CA VAL A 52 2.30 10.98 5.75
C VAL A 52 2.08 9.97 4.62
N ALA A 53 2.24 8.68 4.89
CA ALA A 53 1.91 7.61 3.96
C ALA A 53 0.89 6.66 4.58
N LEU A 54 -0.07 6.19 3.78
CA LEU A 54 -1.08 5.23 4.19
C LEU A 54 -0.79 3.85 3.59
N THR A 55 -0.77 2.80 4.41
CA THR A 55 -0.86 1.42 3.92
C THR A 55 -2.26 0.85 4.13
N ILE A 56 -2.78 0.15 3.13
CA ILE A 56 -4.03 -0.60 3.15
C ILE A 56 -3.70 -2.08 2.92
N ALA A 57 -3.61 -2.87 3.98
CA ALA A 57 -3.14 -4.26 3.89
C ALA A 57 -3.61 -5.13 5.08
N GLY A 58 -3.32 -6.43 5.01
CA GLY A 58 -3.50 -7.37 6.11
C GLY A 58 -2.46 -7.20 7.22
N SER A 59 -2.82 -7.63 8.43
CA SER A 59 -1.91 -7.69 9.57
C SER A 59 -1.18 -9.03 9.63
N ASP A 60 0.15 -8.98 9.73
CA ASP A 60 1.02 -10.11 10.06
C ASP A 60 1.34 -10.09 11.57
N CYS A 61 0.84 -11.07 12.32
CA CYS A 61 1.09 -11.15 13.77
C CYS A 61 2.56 -11.43 14.15
N SER A 62 3.36 -11.96 13.22
CA SER A 62 4.83 -12.11 13.40
C SER A 62 5.60 -10.82 13.08
N ALA A 63 4.90 -9.81 12.55
CA ALA A 63 5.43 -8.49 12.20
C ALA A 63 6.57 -8.50 11.18
N GLY A 64 6.65 -9.53 10.31
CA GLY A 64 7.65 -9.61 9.24
C GLY A 64 7.17 -9.00 7.92
N ALA A 65 5.87 -9.06 7.64
CA ALA A 65 5.18 -8.57 6.45
C ALA A 65 3.98 -7.68 6.83
N GLY A 66 3.02 -7.53 5.90
CA GLY A 66 1.76 -6.81 6.14
C GLY A 66 1.95 -5.34 6.55
N ILE A 67 0.93 -4.79 7.23
CA ILE A 67 0.99 -3.41 7.76
C ILE A 67 2.16 -3.19 8.72
N GLN A 68 2.64 -4.23 9.40
CA GLN A 68 3.75 -4.15 10.33
C GLN A 68 5.08 -3.88 9.62
N ALA A 69 5.35 -4.57 8.51
CA ALA A 69 6.52 -4.28 7.68
C ALA A 69 6.43 -2.87 7.10
N ASP A 70 5.25 -2.49 6.61
CA ASP A 70 5.01 -1.17 6.03
C ASP A 70 5.28 -0.05 7.03
N LEU A 71 4.74 -0.15 8.26
CA LEU A 71 4.96 0.81 9.33
C LEU A 71 6.44 0.91 9.76
N LYS A 72 7.14 -0.23 9.85
CA LYS A 72 8.58 -0.25 10.15
C LYS A 72 9.34 0.47 9.04
N THR A 73 9.03 0.21 7.78
CA THR A 73 9.66 0.85 6.63
C THR A 73 9.38 2.35 6.56
N PHE A 74 8.14 2.79 6.79
CA PHE A 74 7.81 4.21 6.87
C PHE A 74 8.58 4.91 8.00
N SER A 75 8.66 4.27 9.17
CA SER A 75 9.42 4.80 10.31
C SER A 75 10.91 4.95 9.99
N LEU A 76 11.52 3.96 9.32
CA LEU A 76 12.91 4.03 8.85
C LEU A 76 13.16 5.20 7.89
N LEU A 77 12.16 5.61 7.12
CA LEU A 77 12.25 6.68 6.13
C LEU A 77 11.90 8.07 6.69
N GLY A 78 11.55 8.18 7.98
CA GLY A 78 11.07 9.41 8.59
C GLY A 78 9.67 9.82 8.12
N VAL A 79 8.86 8.85 7.69
CA VAL A 79 7.49 9.04 7.20
C VAL A 79 6.52 8.62 8.30
N HIS A 80 5.50 9.44 8.57
CA HIS A 80 4.42 9.06 9.46
C HIS A 80 3.51 8.04 8.77
N GLY A 81 3.59 6.79 9.23
CA GLY A 81 2.80 5.69 8.67
C GLY A 81 1.41 5.59 9.28
N LEU A 82 0.38 5.59 8.43
CA LEU A 82 -0.99 5.27 8.76
C LEU A 82 -1.34 3.87 8.25
N THR A 83 -2.31 3.21 8.89
CA THR A 83 -2.77 1.87 8.50
C THR A 83 -4.28 1.79 8.41
N ALA A 84 -4.78 1.18 7.35
CA ALA A 84 -6.14 0.66 7.27
C ALA A 84 -6.08 -0.86 7.03
N MET A 85 -6.65 -1.64 7.95
CA MET A 85 -6.52 -3.08 7.91
C MET A 85 -7.61 -3.72 7.05
N THR A 86 -7.23 -4.69 6.21
CA THR A 86 -8.14 -5.48 5.37
C THR A 86 -8.45 -6.84 5.97
N ALA A 87 -7.47 -7.44 6.64
CA ALA A 87 -7.58 -8.76 7.26
C ALA A 87 -6.63 -8.88 8.46
N ILE A 88 -6.96 -9.78 9.38
CA ILE A 88 -6.05 -10.24 10.43
C ILE A 88 -5.52 -11.60 10.00
N VAL A 89 -4.20 -11.76 9.90
CA VAL A 89 -3.54 -13.01 9.48
C VAL A 89 -2.80 -13.60 10.68
N SER A 90 -3.11 -14.86 10.98
CA SER A 90 -2.32 -15.67 11.90
C SER A 90 -1.23 -16.36 11.10
N GLU A 91 -0.05 -15.75 11.04
CA GLU A 91 1.08 -16.24 10.27
C GLU A 91 2.41 -16.13 11.00
N THR A 92 3.38 -16.89 10.52
CA THR A 92 4.80 -16.78 10.83
C THR A 92 5.59 -16.79 9.52
N PRO A 93 6.90 -16.50 9.53
CA PRO A 93 7.72 -16.63 8.31
C PRO A 93 7.71 -18.02 7.65
N ARG A 94 7.10 -19.04 8.28
CA ARG A 94 7.07 -20.43 7.82
C ARG A 94 5.73 -20.86 7.25
N GLU A 95 4.64 -20.30 7.77
CA GLU A 95 3.30 -20.74 7.42
C GLU A 95 2.27 -19.66 7.74
N VAL A 96 1.17 -19.70 6.99
CA VAL A 96 -0.05 -18.96 7.25
C VAL A 96 -1.06 -19.98 7.80
N HIS A 97 -1.49 -19.80 9.04
CA HIS A 97 -2.42 -20.70 9.72
C HIS A 97 -3.87 -20.29 9.48
N ASP A 98 -4.18 -18.99 9.53
CA ASP A 98 -5.54 -18.50 9.34
C ASP A 98 -5.56 -17.06 8.79
N THR A 99 -6.61 -16.71 8.06
CA THR A 99 -6.85 -15.36 7.51
C THR A 99 -8.29 -14.96 7.75
N HIS A 100 -8.49 -13.89 8.52
CA HIS A 100 -9.82 -13.36 8.80
C HIS A 100 -10.02 -11.99 8.13
N PRO A 101 -10.78 -11.91 7.01
CA PRO A 101 -11.08 -10.63 6.36
C PRO A 101 -11.98 -9.77 7.25
N LEU A 102 -11.65 -8.49 7.38
CA LEU A 102 -12.51 -7.53 8.06
C LEU A 102 -13.71 -7.14 7.18
N PRO A 103 -14.86 -6.73 7.77
CA PRO A 103 -15.99 -6.24 6.98
C PRO A 103 -15.58 -5.06 6.06
N PRO A 104 -15.95 -5.06 4.76
CA PRO A 104 -15.60 -3.97 3.84
C PRO A 104 -16.06 -2.58 4.31
N ALA A 105 -17.19 -2.50 5.01
CA ALA A 105 -17.68 -1.26 5.61
C ALA A 105 -16.74 -0.72 6.71
N LEU A 106 -16.02 -1.59 7.43
CA LEU A 106 -15.02 -1.19 8.41
C LEU A 106 -13.74 -0.69 7.73
N LEU A 107 -13.30 -1.34 6.65
CA LEU A 107 -12.20 -0.84 5.81
C LEU A 107 -12.51 0.58 5.28
N ARG A 108 -13.70 0.77 4.72
CA ARG A 108 -14.15 2.07 4.22
C ARG A 108 -14.03 3.16 5.28
N LYS A 109 -14.60 2.92 6.47
CA LYS A 109 -14.54 3.87 7.58
C LYS A 109 -13.10 4.21 7.99
N GLN A 110 -12.21 3.21 8.07
CA GLN A 110 -10.79 3.44 8.38
C GLN A 110 -10.15 4.38 7.36
N VAL A 111 -10.32 4.11 6.06
CA VAL A 111 -9.70 4.94 5.00
C VAL A 111 -10.30 6.35 4.98
N GLU A 112 -11.62 6.48 5.09
CA GLU A 112 -12.32 7.78 5.10
C GLU A 112 -11.84 8.70 6.23
N ILE A 113 -11.76 8.21 7.47
CA ILE A 113 -11.32 9.05 8.60
C ILE A 113 -9.84 9.45 8.46
N LEU A 114 -9.01 8.59 7.88
CA LEU A 114 -7.58 8.87 7.70
C LEU A 114 -7.35 9.91 6.60
N LEU A 115 -8.02 9.77 5.46
CA LEU A 115 -7.94 10.75 4.36
C LEU A 115 -8.54 12.10 4.74
N GLN A 116 -9.53 12.14 5.63
CA GLN A 116 -10.10 13.40 6.15
C GLN A 116 -9.20 14.10 7.16
N ALA A 117 -8.49 13.33 8.01
CA ALA A 117 -7.74 13.88 9.13
C ALA A 117 -6.26 14.19 8.81
N TYR A 118 -5.68 13.52 7.81
CA TYR A 118 -4.24 13.61 7.54
C TYR A 118 -3.94 14.03 6.10
N PRO A 119 -2.86 14.79 5.86
CA PRO A 119 -2.38 15.13 4.53
C PRO A 119 -1.61 13.94 3.92
N VAL A 120 -2.33 12.88 3.54
CA VAL A 120 -1.75 11.66 2.98
C VAL A 120 -1.07 11.98 1.64
N ALA A 121 0.26 11.79 1.59
CA ALA A 121 1.10 12.12 0.44
C ALA A 121 1.30 10.93 -0.51
N SER A 122 1.13 9.69 -0.03
CA SER A 122 1.13 8.49 -0.87
C SER A 122 0.37 7.34 -0.20
N VAL A 123 -0.12 6.41 -1.01
CA VAL A 123 -0.83 5.21 -0.55
C VAL A 123 -0.16 3.96 -1.10
N LYS A 124 -0.11 2.92 -0.27
CA LYS A 124 0.26 1.55 -0.65
C LYS A 124 -0.91 0.61 -0.39
N THR A 125 -1.19 -0.29 -1.32
CA THR A 125 -2.01 -1.48 -1.02
C THR A 125 -1.13 -2.72 -0.90
N GLY A 126 -1.43 -3.59 0.05
CA GLY A 126 -0.89 -4.95 0.13
C GLY A 126 -1.99 -6.00 -0.05
N LEU A 127 -2.01 -7.03 0.81
CA LEU A 127 -3.08 -8.03 0.83
C LEU A 127 -4.46 -7.37 0.99
N LEU A 128 -5.27 -7.34 -0.07
CA LEU A 128 -6.66 -6.87 -0.02
C LEU A 128 -7.66 -8.01 0.25
N GLY A 129 -7.40 -9.23 -0.23
CA GLY A 129 -8.12 -10.45 0.17
C GLY A 129 -9.50 -10.67 -0.44
N THR A 130 -10.29 -9.63 -0.74
CA THR A 130 -11.63 -9.77 -1.34
C THR A 130 -11.89 -8.76 -2.46
N ALA A 131 -12.83 -9.08 -3.36
CA ALA A 131 -13.22 -8.18 -4.45
C ALA A 131 -13.89 -6.91 -3.90
N GLU A 132 -14.62 -7.04 -2.79
CA GLU A 132 -15.26 -5.94 -2.08
C GLU A 132 -14.24 -4.99 -1.45
N HIS A 133 -13.14 -5.51 -0.88
CA HIS A 133 -12.04 -4.67 -0.40
C HIS A 133 -11.36 -3.93 -1.54
N VAL A 134 -11.10 -4.59 -2.67
CA VAL A 134 -10.56 -3.94 -3.88
C VAL A 134 -11.48 -2.81 -4.35
N ALA A 135 -12.79 -3.05 -4.42
CA ALA A 135 -13.77 -2.05 -4.83
C ALA A 135 -13.81 -0.84 -3.87
N VAL A 136 -13.78 -1.08 -2.55
CA VAL A 136 -13.75 0.00 -1.55
C VAL A 136 -12.51 0.88 -1.73
N VAL A 137 -11.33 0.27 -1.92
CA VAL A 137 -10.08 1.02 -2.11
C VAL A 137 -10.13 1.82 -3.41
N ALA A 138 -10.57 1.21 -4.51
CA ALA A 138 -10.69 1.88 -5.79
C ALA A 138 -11.64 3.09 -5.71
N GLU A 139 -12.82 2.93 -5.11
CA GLU A 139 -13.80 4.01 -4.98
C GLU A 139 -13.33 5.19 -4.11
N LEU A 140 -12.52 4.93 -3.07
CA LEU A 140 -12.03 5.97 -2.19
C LEU A 140 -10.83 6.73 -2.75
N LEU A 141 -10.06 6.10 -3.65
CA LEU A 141 -8.85 6.70 -4.22
C LEU A 141 -9.04 7.22 -5.64
N GLU A 142 -10.14 6.87 -6.31
CA GLU A 142 -10.49 7.39 -7.63
C GLU A 142 -10.52 8.93 -7.62
N GLY A 143 -9.80 9.55 -8.56
CA GLY A 143 -9.71 11.01 -8.67
C GLY A 143 -8.99 11.73 -7.52
N SER A 144 -8.45 11.01 -6.53
CA SER A 144 -7.75 11.63 -5.38
C SER A 144 -6.45 12.35 -5.76
N GLY A 145 -5.80 11.92 -6.85
CA GLY A 145 -4.49 12.42 -7.28
C GLY A 145 -3.34 11.99 -6.36
N ILE A 146 -3.60 11.18 -5.33
CA ILE A 146 -2.57 10.68 -4.41
C ILE A 146 -1.82 9.53 -5.10
N PRO A 147 -0.47 9.55 -5.14
CA PRO A 147 0.31 8.45 -5.69
C PRO A 147 -0.02 7.11 -5.02
N LEU A 148 -0.38 6.11 -5.82
CA LEU A 148 -0.81 4.80 -5.36
C LEU A 148 0.17 3.71 -5.85
N VAL A 149 0.82 3.03 -4.90
CA VAL A 149 1.64 1.83 -5.17
C VAL A 149 0.82 0.59 -4.86
N VAL A 150 0.58 -0.23 -5.88
CA VAL A 150 -0.20 -1.47 -5.74
C VAL A 150 0.73 -2.67 -5.70
N ASP A 151 0.87 -3.25 -4.51
CA ASP A 151 1.45 -4.57 -4.29
C ASP A 151 0.31 -5.59 -4.25
N PRO A 152 0.12 -6.43 -5.28
CA PRO A 152 -1.10 -7.20 -5.45
C PRO A 152 -1.24 -8.36 -4.45
N VAL A 153 -0.13 -8.89 -3.91
CA VAL A 153 -0.08 -9.97 -2.89
C VAL A 153 -1.15 -11.06 -3.11
N LEU A 154 -1.07 -11.75 -4.24
CA LEU A 154 -2.10 -12.73 -4.66
C LEU A 154 -1.93 -14.10 -3.98
N SER A 155 -0.76 -14.32 -3.38
CA SER A 155 -0.41 -15.51 -2.61
C SER A 155 0.64 -15.19 -1.55
N SER A 156 0.74 -16.01 -0.52
CA SER A 156 1.82 -15.91 0.47
C SER A 156 3.16 -16.39 -0.12
N SER A 157 4.26 -16.00 0.54
CA SER A 157 5.59 -16.57 0.30
C SER A 157 5.66 -18.10 0.53
N THR A 158 4.68 -18.66 1.25
CA THR A 158 4.53 -20.09 1.55
C THR A 158 3.57 -20.80 0.58
N GLY A 159 3.03 -20.10 -0.42
CA GLY A 159 2.16 -20.66 -1.46
C GLY A 159 0.66 -20.64 -1.17
N THR A 160 0.22 -20.07 -0.04
CA THR A 160 -1.21 -19.92 0.28
C THR A 160 -1.85 -18.97 -0.71
N GLN A 161 -2.87 -19.41 -1.46
CA GLN A 161 -3.59 -18.54 -2.39
C GLN A 161 -4.54 -17.61 -1.64
N PHE A 162 -4.42 -16.30 -1.87
CA PHE A 162 -5.28 -15.29 -1.25
C PHE A 162 -6.35 -14.73 -2.19
N ALA A 163 -6.08 -14.72 -3.50
CA ALA A 163 -7.00 -14.19 -4.49
C ALA A 163 -7.85 -15.30 -5.14
N SER A 164 -9.14 -15.04 -5.34
CA SER A 164 -10.00 -15.78 -6.27
C SER A 164 -10.08 -15.06 -7.62
N ASP A 165 -10.66 -15.67 -8.65
CA ASP A 165 -10.83 -15.01 -9.96
C ASP A 165 -11.62 -13.71 -9.88
N LYS A 166 -12.59 -13.63 -8.95
CA LYS A 166 -13.33 -12.39 -8.67
C LYS A 166 -12.42 -11.27 -8.16
N VAL A 167 -11.43 -11.61 -7.32
CA VAL A 167 -10.43 -10.66 -6.84
C VAL A 167 -9.57 -10.18 -8.00
N ILE A 168 -9.10 -11.09 -8.85
CA ILE A 168 -8.30 -10.75 -10.04
C ILE A 168 -9.06 -9.81 -10.97
N SER A 169 -10.32 -10.10 -11.28
CA SER A 169 -11.17 -9.20 -12.07
C SER A 169 -11.32 -7.83 -11.43
N ALA A 170 -11.59 -7.77 -10.12
CA ALA A 170 -11.71 -6.50 -9.41
C ALA A 170 -10.41 -5.68 -9.46
N TYR A 171 -9.24 -6.31 -9.33
CA TYR A 171 -7.95 -5.63 -9.50
C TYR A 171 -7.87 -4.99 -10.89
N ARG A 172 -8.05 -5.80 -11.95
CA ARG A 172 -7.89 -5.37 -13.34
C ARG A 172 -8.86 -4.25 -13.72
N GLU A 173 -10.12 -4.38 -13.34
CA GLU A 173 -11.18 -3.47 -13.78
C GLU A 173 -11.25 -2.19 -12.95
N ARG A 174 -10.85 -2.22 -11.68
CA ARG A 174 -11.11 -1.12 -10.73
C ARG A 174 -9.86 -0.49 -10.15
N LEU A 175 -8.83 -1.28 -9.80
CA LEU A 175 -7.70 -0.79 -9.00
C LEU A 175 -6.44 -0.51 -9.82
N LEU A 176 -6.06 -1.43 -10.72
CA LEU A 176 -4.83 -1.26 -11.52
C LEU A 176 -4.81 0.04 -12.33
N PRO A 177 -5.92 0.50 -12.96
CA PRO A 177 -5.93 1.76 -13.70
C PRO A 177 -5.72 3.02 -12.85
N LEU A 178 -5.90 2.92 -11.53
CA LEU A 178 -5.72 4.04 -10.60
C LEU A 178 -4.29 4.14 -10.07
N ALA A 179 -3.47 3.10 -10.27
CA ALA A 179 -2.15 3.01 -9.68
C ALA A 179 -1.15 3.93 -10.38
N SER A 180 -0.19 4.43 -9.60
CA SER A 180 1.01 5.11 -10.09
C SER A 180 2.17 4.14 -10.33
N LEU A 181 2.15 2.99 -9.63
CA LEU A 181 3.10 1.89 -9.82
C LEU A 181 2.46 0.57 -9.42
N LEU A 182 2.63 -0.46 -10.25
CA LEU A 182 2.35 -1.86 -9.89
C LEU A 182 3.66 -2.55 -9.52
N THR A 183 3.68 -3.35 -8.45
CA THR A 183 4.89 -4.09 -8.02
C THR A 183 4.73 -5.62 -8.00
N PRO A 184 4.09 -6.27 -8.99
CA PRO A 184 3.92 -7.72 -8.97
C PRO A 184 5.26 -8.45 -9.08
N ASN A 185 5.33 -9.66 -8.53
CA ASN A 185 6.32 -10.64 -9.00
C ASN A 185 5.86 -11.32 -10.31
N LEU A 186 6.71 -12.14 -10.93
CA LEU A 186 6.36 -12.80 -12.20
C LEU A 186 5.10 -13.67 -12.13
N PRO A 187 4.95 -14.61 -11.16
CA PRO A 187 3.71 -15.37 -10.99
C PRO A 187 2.45 -14.49 -10.84
N GLU A 188 2.55 -13.41 -10.06
CA GLU A 188 1.43 -12.46 -9.88
C GLU A 188 1.08 -11.74 -11.17
N ALA A 189 2.07 -11.27 -11.93
CA ALA A 189 1.86 -10.62 -13.21
C ALA A 189 1.16 -11.57 -14.21
N GLN A 190 1.60 -12.84 -14.28
CA GLN A 190 0.98 -13.86 -15.12
C GLN A 190 -0.49 -14.10 -14.73
N ARG A 191 -0.77 -14.14 -13.43
CA ARG A 191 -2.13 -14.32 -12.92
C ARG A 191 -3.03 -13.13 -13.23
N LEU A 192 -2.51 -11.90 -13.11
CA LEU A 192 -3.23 -10.67 -13.49
C LEU A 192 -3.50 -10.62 -15.01
N LEU A 193 -2.64 -11.20 -15.83
CA LEU A 193 -2.82 -11.32 -17.28
C LEU A 193 -3.72 -12.49 -17.71
N GLY A 194 -4.13 -13.36 -16.77
CA GLY A 194 -4.95 -14.55 -17.05
C GLY A 194 -4.20 -15.66 -17.79
N GLU A 195 -2.93 -15.90 -17.44
CA GLU A 195 -2.10 -17.04 -17.91
C GLU A 195 -1.82 -17.11 -19.42
N ARG A 196 -2.18 -16.08 -20.18
CA ARG A 196 -1.90 -16.03 -21.63
C ARG A 196 -0.45 -15.67 -21.90
N MET A 197 0.53 -16.52 -21.58
CA MET A 197 1.89 -16.34 -22.13
C MET A 197 1.94 -16.97 -23.52
N GLY A 198 2.54 -16.29 -24.50
CA GLY A 198 2.73 -16.86 -25.83
C GLY A 198 3.67 -18.07 -25.75
N PRO A 199 3.39 -19.18 -26.45
CA PRO A 199 4.13 -20.45 -26.32
C PRO A 199 5.59 -20.44 -26.86
N GLU A 200 6.19 -19.27 -27.11
CA GLU A 200 7.47 -19.14 -27.83
C GLU A 200 8.47 -18.15 -27.20
N LEU A 201 8.25 -17.70 -25.96
CA LEU A 201 9.15 -16.74 -25.30
C LEU A 201 10.27 -17.45 -24.55
N SER A 202 11.50 -16.95 -24.66
CA SER A 202 12.63 -17.40 -23.82
C SER A 202 12.45 -16.96 -22.36
N ASP A 203 13.17 -17.59 -21.44
CA ASP A 203 13.17 -17.24 -20.00
C ASP A 203 13.51 -15.76 -19.76
N GLU A 204 14.36 -15.16 -20.58
CA GLU A 204 14.72 -13.74 -20.52
C GLU A 204 13.62 -12.81 -21.08
N GLN A 205 12.82 -13.30 -22.03
CA GLN A 205 11.75 -12.53 -22.67
C GLN A 205 10.45 -12.55 -21.86
N ILE A 206 10.18 -13.62 -21.13
CA ILE A 206 8.97 -13.79 -20.31
C ILE A 206 8.74 -12.61 -19.34
N PRO A 207 9.73 -12.16 -18.54
CA PRO A 207 9.57 -11.02 -17.63
C PRO A 207 9.24 -9.71 -18.35
N LEU A 208 9.92 -9.45 -19.48
CA LEU A 208 9.73 -8.23 -20.27
C LEU A 208 8.34 -8.19 -20.91
N ASP A 209 7.87 -9.32 -21.46
CA ASP A 209 6.53 -9.44 -22.01
C ASP A 209 5.46 -9.23 -20.94
N ALA A 210 5.60 -9.89 -19.79
CA ALA A 210 4.64 -9.79 -18.69
C ALA A 210 4.51 -8.34 -18.18
N ALA A 211 5.64 -7.69 -17.87
CA ALA A 211 5.66 -6.29 -17.42
C ALA A 211 5.08 -5.35 -18.48
N GLY A 212 5.48 -5.52 -19.74
CA GLY A 212 5.03 -4.69 -20.85
C GLY A 212 3.54 -4.81 -21.13
N ARG A 213 3.00 -6.04 -21.15
CA ARG A 213 1.57 -6.27 -21.39
C ARG A 213 0.73 -5.79 -20.24
N LEU A 214 1.12 -6.09 -19.00
CA LEU A 214 0.38 -5.63 -17.83
C LEU A 214 0.36 -4.10 -17.78
N GLY A 215 1.50 -3.45 -18.05
CA GLY A 215 1.57 -1.99 -18.09
C GLY A 215 0.74 -1.37 -19.20
N ARG A 216 0.64 -2.01 -20.38
CA ARG A 216 -0.25 -1.57 -21.47
C ARG A 216 -1.73 -1.78 -21.16
N GLU A 217 -2.11 -2.92 -20.57
CA GLU A 217 -3.50 -3.21 -20.19
C GLU A 217 -3.98 -2.29 -19.06
N ALA A 218 -3.12 -2.02 -18.07
CA ALA A 218 -3.45 -1.16 -16.93
C ALA A 218 -3.30 0.34 -17.24
N GLY A 219 -2.42 0.73 -18.18
CA GLY A 219 -2.05 2.12 -18.40
C GLY A 219 -1.11 2.69 -17.31
N THR A 220 -0.36 1.82 -16.64
CA THR A 220 0.42 2.16 -15.43
C THR A 220 1.83 1.58 -15.51
N PRO A 221 2.86 2.25 -14.94
CA PRO A 221 4.18 1.65 -14.75
C PRO A 221 4.15 0.34 -13.96
N VAL A 222 4.92 -0.66 -14.40
CA VAL A 222 5.02 -1.98 -13.76
C VAL A 222 6.47 -2.25 -13.38
N LEU A 223 6.76 -2.32 -12.09
CA LEU A 223 8.00 -2.86 -11.56
C LEU A 223 7.82 -4.35 -11.29
N LEU A 224 8.31 -5.18 -12.20
CA LEU A 224 8.33 -6.62 -12.03
C LEU A 224 9.45 -7.00 -11.06
N THR A 225 9.07 -7.45 -9.87
CA THR A 225 9.97 -7.77 -8.76
C THR A 225 10.35 -9.25 -8.73
N GLY A 226 11.38 -9.59 -7.95
CA GLY A 226 11.76 -10.99 -7.67
C GLY A 226 13.15 -11.39 -8.15
N GLY A 227 13.92 -10.46 -8.72
CA GLY A 227 15.29 -10.74 -9.14
C GLY A 227 15.37 -11.76 -10.29
N HIS A 228 14.94 -11.36 -11.49
CA HIS A 228 15.08 -12.18 -12.69
C HIS A 228 16.56 -12.48 -12.97
N ASN A 229 16.85 -13.68 -13.49
CA ASN A 229 18.19 -14.18 -13.80
C ASN A 229 19.14 -14.33 -12.59
N SER A 230 18.63 -14.39 -11.36
CA SER A 230 19.42 -14.11 -10.15
C SER A 230 20.29 -15.23 -9.58
N ARG A 231 19.82 -16.48 -9.57
CA ARG A 231 20.58 -17.59 -8.96
C ARG A 231 21.90 -17.86 -9.69
N ASN A 232 21.93 -17.68 -11.01
CA ASN A 232 23.13 -17.95 -11.80
C ASN A 232 24.04 -16.71 -11.92
N SER A 233 23.47 -15.49 -11.86
CA SER A 233 24.22 -14.24 -12.05
C SER A 233 24.71 -13.58 -10.75
N HIS A 234 24.36 -14.14 -9.58
CA HIS A 234 24.61 -13.52 -8.26
C HIS A 234 24.01 -12.10 -8.12
N GLN A 235 23.04 -11.73 -8.96
CA GLN A 235 22.38 -10.42 -8.95
C GLN A 235 20.86 -10.54 -8.96
N ALA A 236 20.18 -9.83 -8.06
CA ALA A 236 18.74 -9.66 -8.07
C ALA A 236 18.34 -8.49 -8.97
N THR A 237 17.94 -8.74 -10.23
CA THR A 237 17.49 -7.70 -11.17
C THR A 237 15.96 -7.60 -11.24
N ASP A 238 15.43 -6.43 -10.88
CA ASP A 238 14.03 -6.07 -11.08
C ASP A 238 13.89 -5.20 -12.35
N ILE A 239 12.75 -5.29 -13.02
CA ILE A 239 12.53 -4.63 -14.31
C ILE A 239 11.34 -3.70 -14.21
N LEU A 240 11.54 -2.42 -14.50
CA LEU A 240 10.47 -1.44 -14.65
C LEU A 240 10.11 -1.29 -16.13
N TYR A 241 8.84 -1.51 -16.45
CA TYR A 241 8.21 -1.05 -17.68
C TYR A 241 7.44 0.25 -17.39
N ASP A 242 7.74 1.31 -18.14
CA ASP A 242 7.10 2.62 -18.01
C ASP A 242 6.91 3.21 -19.41
N ASN A 243 5.68 3.21 -19.91
CA ASN A 243 5.29 3.82 -21.19
C ASN A 243 6.20 3.44 -22.38
N GLY A 244 6.49 2.14 -22.51
CA GLY A 244 7.33 1.61 -23.60
C GLY A 244 8.84 1.64 -23.31
N LYS A 245 9.27 2.27 -22.22
CA LYS A 245 10.67 2.23 -21.77
C LYS A 245 10.86 1.13 -20.74
N VAL A 246 12.01 0.47 -20.81
CA VAL A 246 12.42 -0.57 -19.85
C VAL A 246 13.64 -0.06 -19.09
N THR A 247 13.63 -0.20 -17.77
CA THR A 247 14.76 0.17 -16.89
C THR A 247 14.99 -0.94 -15.89
N SER A 248 16.25 -1.33 -15.68
CA SER A 248 16.63 -2.41 -14.77
C SER A 248 17.19 -1.87 -13.47
N PHE A 249 16.79 -2.46 -12.35
CA PHE A 249 17.28 -2.15 -11.02
C PHE A 249 17.92 -3.39 -10.40
N SER A 250 19.25 -3.41 -10.37
CA SER A 250 20.02 -4.58 -9.93
C SER A 250 20.69 -4.34 -8.58
N GLY A 251 20.78 -5.40 -7.77
CA GLY A 251 21.55 -5.44 -6.54
C GLY A 251 22.13 -6.84 -6.31
N PRO A 252 23.08 -7.03 -5.38
CA PRO A 252 23.60 -8.35 -5.07
C PRO A 252 22.46 -9.29 -4.63
N TRP A 253 22.48 -10.52 -5.15
CA TRP A 253 21.62 -11.59 -4.65
C TRP A 253 22.07 -11.96 -3.23
N ILE A 254 21.15 -11.93 -2.27
CA ILE A 254 21.42 -12.32 -0.89
C ILE A 254 20.76 -13.68 -0.67
N ASP A 255 21.57 -14.72 -0.54
CA ASP A 255 21.09 -16.08 -0.35
C ASP A 255 20.64 -16.29 1.09
N LEU A 256 19.33 -16.17 1.32
CA LEU A 256 18.70 -16.39 2.62
C LEU A 256 17.60 -17.46 2.50
N PRO A 257 17.46 -18.33 3.52
CA PRO A 257 16.45 -19.39 3.52
C PRO A 257 15.02 -18.86 3.68
N SER A 258 14.86 -17.63 4.18
CA SER A 258 13.57 -16.95 4.27
C SER A 258 13.74 -15.46 3.94
N THR A 259 12.87 -14.98 3.06
CA THR A 259 12.78 -13.58 2.60
C THR A 259 11.42 -12.98 2.97
N HIS A 260 10.77 -13.51 4.02
CA HIS A 260 9.46 -13.05 4.49
C HIS A 260 9.40 -11.53 4.63
N GLY A 261 8.38 -10.92 4.02
CA GLY A 261 8.18 -9.48 4.04
C GLY A 261 9.05 -8.63 3.09
N THR A 262 9.89 -9.23 2.25
CA THR A 262 10.75 -8.48 1.30
C THR A 262 9.90 -7.66 0.31
N GLY A 263 8.86 -8.26 -0.26
CA GLY A 263 7.94 -7.57 -1.19
C GLY A 263 7.23 -6.39 -0.53
N CYS A 264 6.61 -6.61 0.64
CA CYS A 264 5.94 -5.54 1.40
C CYS A 264 6.91 -4.42 1.78
N THR A 265 8.13 -4.76 2.24
CA THR A 265 9.17 -3.77 2.54
C THR A 265 9.55 -2.96 1.30
N TYR A 266 9.64 -3.60 0.14
CA TYR A 266 10.03 -2.93 -1.09
C TYR A 266 8.96 -1.94 -1.57
N SER A 267 7.71 -2.38 -1.66
CA SER A 267 6.58 -1.54 -2.05
C SER A 267 6.32 -0.42 -1.03
N ALA A 268 6.48 -0.69 0.28
CA ALA A 268 6.42 0.35 1.32
C ALA A 268 7.58 1.35 1.21
N ALA A 269 8.81 0.91 0.89
CA ALA A 269 9.94 1.81 0.75
C ALA A 269 9.75 2.77 -0.43
N ILE A 270 9.27 2.25 -1.58
CA ILE A 270 8.91 3.09 -2.73
C ILE A 270 7.86 4.11 -2.33
N THR A 271 6.78 3.66 -1.68
CA THR A 271 5.70 4.52 -1.19
C THR A 271 6.19 5.62 -0.25
N GLY A 272 7.10 5.29 0.68
CA GLY A 272 7.69 6.25 1.60
C GLY A 272 8.60 7.27 0.91
N PHE A 273 9.33 6.88 -0.14
CA PHE A 273 10.09 7.83 -0.95
C PHE A 273 9.18 8.74 -1.80
N LEU A 274 8.09 8.22 -2.35
CA LEU A 274 7.06 9.03 -3.03
C LEU A 274 6.43 10.04 -2.06
N ALA A 275 6.12 9.65 -0.82
CA ALA A 275 5.60 10.55 0.21
C ALA A 275 6.56 11.72 0.50
N ARG A 276 7.86 11.51 0.33
CA ARG A 276 8.92 12.50 0.49
C ARG A 276 9.14 13.37 -0.75
N GLY A 277 8.35 13.19 -1.81
CA GLY A 277 8.47 13.91 -3.08
C GLY A 277 9.64 13.45 -3.94
N VAL A 278 10.12 12.21 -3.76
CA VAL A 278 11.14 11.63 -4.65
C VAL A 278 10.47 11.11 -5.92
N GLU A 279 11.05 11.41 -7.08
CA GLU A 279 10.57 10.92 -8.38
C GLU A 279 10.57 9.39 -8.46
N LEU A 280 9.65 8.81 -9.23
CA LEU A 280 9.35 7.38 -9.24
C LEU A 280 10.59 6.48 -9.47
N HIS A 281 11.38 6.77 -10.50
CA HIS A 281 12.56 5.95 -10.84
C HIS A 281 13.63 6.01 -9.74
N ASP A 282 13.85 7.19 -9.15
CA ASP A 282 14.76 7.38 -8.01
C ASP A 282 14.23 6.72 -6.74
N ALA A 283 12.91 6.75 -6.51
CA ALA A 283 12.25 6.08 -5.40
C ALA A 283 12.45 4.57 -5.49
N ILE A 284 12.31 3.98 -6.68
CA ILE A 284 12.58 2.55 -6.94
C ILE A 284 14.06 2.23 -6.68
N ALA A 285 15.00 3.00 -7.23
CA ALA A 285 16.43 2.80 -7.02
C ALA A 285 16.81 2.85 -5.52
N LYS A 286 16.32 3.85 -4.79
CA LYS A 286 16.58 3.99 -3.35
C LYS A 286 15.93 2.86 -2.55
N ALA A 287 14.71 2.48 -2.89
CA ALA A 287 14.01 1.37 -2.24
C ALA A 287 14.73 0.02 -2.47
N LYS A 288 15.25 -0.23 -3.68
CA LYS A 288 16.06 -1.42 -3.98
C LYS A 288 17.29 -1.49 -3.07
N SER A 289 18.02 -0.38 -2.95
CA SER A 289 19.19 -0.27 -2.07
C SER A 289 18.82 -0.54 -0.60
N LEU A 290 17.72 0.04 -0.13
CA LEU A 290 17.22 -0.17 1.23
C LEU A 290 16.88 -1.64 1.50
N VAL A 291 16.13 -2.29 0.60
CA VAL A 291 15.74 -3.70 0.76
C VAL A 291 16.96 -4.61 0.74
N THR A 292 17.91 -4.39 -0.18
CA THR A 292 19.17 -5.14 -0.21
C THR A 292 19.95 -4.98 1.10
N SER A 293 20.04 -3.77 1.64
CA SER A 293 20.68 -3.51 2.93
C SER A 293 19.96 -4.22 4.08
N SER A 294 18.62 -4.20 4.07
CA SER A 294 17.78 -4.82 5.10
C SER A 294 17.89 -6.35 5.09
N LEU A 295 18.03 -6.97 3.91
CA LEU A 295 18.32 -8.39 3.77
C LEU A 295 19.69 -8.74 4.36
N LYS A 296 20.74 -7.97 4.00
CA LYS A 296 22.10 -8.16 4.51
C LYS A 296 22.18 -8.05 6.05
N LYS A 297 21.44 -7.11 6.62
CA LYS A 297 21.40 -6.83 8.06
C LYS A 297 20.31 -7.60 8.81
N SER A 298 19.58 -8.50 8.13
CA SER A 298 18.45 -9.21 8.72
C SER A 298 18.86 -9.91 10.01
N TYR A 299 18.12 -9.66 11.09
CA TYR A 299 18.42 -10.25 12.37
C TYR A 299 17.95 -11.70 12.39
N LYS A 300 18.84 -12.61 12.79
CA LYS A 300 18.54 -14.04 12.96
C LYS A 300 18.33 -14.33 14.43
N TRP A 301 17.17 -14.89 14.79
CA TRP A 301 16.95 -15.38 16.14
C TRP A 301 17.74 -16.68 16.36
N PRO A 302 18.51 -16.81 17.46
CA PRO A 302 19.11 -18.08 17.82
C PRO A 302 18.00 -19.08 18.20
N LYS A 303 18.03 -20.29 17.62
CA LYS A 303 17.19 -21.43 18.01
C LYS A 303 18.07 -22.67 18.15
N ASP A 304 17.76 -23.51 19.14
CA ASP A 304 18.47 -24.75 19.49
C ASP A 304 18.12 -25.96 18.60
N THR A 305 17.31 -25.81 17.56
CA THR A 305 16.84 -26.94 16.72
C THR A 305 16.83 -26.61 15.24
N GLU A 306 17.10 -27.62 14.40
CA GLU A 306 17.30 -27.63 12.92
C GLU A 306 16.18 -27.04 12.04
N GLN A 307 15.22 -26.30 12.59
CA GLN A 307 14.13 -25.73 11.82
C GLN A 307 14.53 -24.39 11.16
N LEU A 308 14.01 -24.14 9.95
CA LEU A 308 14.14 -22.92 9.13
C LEU A 308 14.46 -21.64 9.92
N GLU A 309 15.55 -20.95 9.54
CA GLU A 309 16.04 -19.75 10.22
C GLU A 309 14.95 -18.67 10.32
N LEU A 310 14.61 -18.25 11.54
CA LEU A 310 13.71 -17.12 11.76
C LEU A 310 14.49 -15.81 11.62
N ARG A 311 14.08 -15.01 10.63
CA ARG A 311 14.68 -13.72 10.34
C ARG A 311 13.65 -12.61 10.39
N ALA A 312 14.08 -11.44 10.84
CA ALA A 312 13.28 -10.23 10.80
C ALA A 312 14.02 -9.16 9.99
N LEU A 313 13.32 -8.64 8.98
CA LEU A 313 13.73 -7.48 8.21
C LEU A 313 13.41 -6.19 9.00
N ASN A 314 14.13 -5.11 8.68
CA ASN A 314 13.84 -3.76 9.17
C ASN A 314 13.87 -3.62 10.71
N LEU A 315 14.64 -4.44 11.41
CA LEU A 315 14.94 -4.23 12.82
C LEU A 315 16.08 -3.23 12.93
N LEU A 316 15.79 -2.05 13.47
CA LEU A 316 16.83 -1.12 13.91
C LEU A 316 17.61 -1.78 15.04
N SER A 317 18.87 -2.13 14.77
CA SER A 317 19.74 -2.67 15.82
C SER A 317 19.93 -1.61 16.91
N PRO A 318 20.16 -1.99 18.18
CA PRO A 318 20.45 -1.02 19.24
C PRO A 318 21.65 -0.10 18.92
N GLU A 319 22.58 -0.58 18.09
CA GLU A 319 23.77 0.16 17.65
C GLU A 319 23.44 1.23 16.61
N GLU A 320 22.43 1.00 15.77
CA GLU A 320 21.91 1.96 14.79
C GLU A 320 21.03 3.06 15.42
N ARG A 321 20.75 2.98 16.73
CA ARG A 321 19.97 3.99 17.49
C ARG A 321 20.84 5.03 18.20
N LYS A 322 22.17 4.91 18.12
CA LYS A 322 23.14 5.89 18.66
C LYS A 322 23.55 6.88 17.58
#